data_AF-T0N445-F1
#
_entry.id   AF-T0N445-F1
#
_cell.length_a   1.000
_cell.length_b   1.000
_cell.length_c   1.000
_cell.angle_alpha   90.00
_cell.angle_beta   90.00
_cell.angle_gamma   90.00
#
_symmetry.space_group_name_H-M   'P 1'
#
loop_
_entity.id
_entity.type
_entity.pdbx_description
1 polymer ?
#
loop_
_entity_poly.entity_id
_entity_poly.type
_entity_poly.pdbx_seq_one_letter_code
_entity_poly.pdbx_strand_id
1 'polypeptide(L)'
;MLFLIKNIYIRSNIIMKKRNKLVVMLSIFISIVLCQINVYALSNDDKEINYLTKDETVKIEKFIEENMSGGSIPGLSVNIVKGDKTVYQKGFGYSDIDKKKPVTSQSLFEIGSNSKAFTGLGILSLEKSGQINLEDEVVKYIPWLKVKYKDKEVSITVEQLLYHTSGIPFKTIDKIPVSNEDNALEETVKTLVGIELDSEPGEKFQYATINYDVLGLIIEKVTGKTYENYIGATRC
;
A
#
# COMPACT_ATOMS: atom_id res chain seq x y z
N MET A 1 -55.08 46.21 -34.34
CA MET A 1 -53.83 45.41 -34.34
C MET A 1 -53.24 45.18 -32.92
N LEU A 2 -54.08 45.11 -31.89
CA LEU A 2 -53.68 44.81 -30.49
C LEU A 2 -54.43 43.61 -29.90
N PHE A 3 -55.33 42.99 -30.69
CA PHE A 3 -56.12 41.82 -30.26
C PHE A 3 -55.55 40.48 -30.76
N LEU A 4 -54.57 40.50 -31.67
CA LEU A 4 -53.91 39.31 -32.22
C LEU A 4 -52.64 38.89 -31.44
N ILE A 5 -52.05 39.79 -30.65
CA ILE A 5 -50.80 39.50 -29.92
C ILE A 5 -51.07 38.84 -28.54
N LYS A 6 -52.23 39.11 -27.92
CA LYS A 6 -52.60 38.51 -26.62
C LYS A 6 -52.99 37.03 -26.71
N ASN A 7 -53.51 36.57 -27.85
CA ASN A 7 -53.97 35.19 -28.02
C ASN A 7 -52.87 34.20 -28.46
N ILE A 8 -51.73 34.68 -28.95
CA ILE A 8 -50.57 33.82 -29.25
C ILE A 8 -49.74 33.58 -27.98
N TYR A 9 -49.68 34.55 -27.05
CA TYR A 9 -48.87 34.46 -25.83
C TYR A 9 -49.51 33.63 -24.70
N ILE A 10 -50.85 33.54 -24.66
CA ILE A 10 -51.55 32.74 -23.63
C ILE A 10 -51.70 31.27 -24.05
N ARG A 11 -51.70 30.98 -25.35
CA ARG A 11 -51.85 29.60 -25.86
C ARG A 11 -50.54 28.79 -25.85
N SER A 12 -49.38 29.45 -25.79
CA SER A 12 -48.07 28.80 -25.65
C SER A 12 -47.67 28.49 -24.20
N ASN A 13 -48.25 29.17 -23.20
CA ASN A 13 -47.86 29.02 -21.79
C ASN A 13 -48.67 27.99 -20.98
N ILE A 14 -49.72 27.39 -21.56
CA ILE A 14 -50.53 26.36 -20.88
C ILE A 14 -50.08 24.93 -21.23
N ILE A 15 -49.30 24.75 -22.30
CA ILE A 15 -48.79 23.42 -22.71
C ILE A 15 -47.36 23.16 -22.19
N MET A 16 -46.60 24.21 -21.82
CA MET A 16 -45.21 24.08 -21.34
C MET A 16 -45.02 23.88 -19.82
N LYS A 17 -46.09 23.64 -19.03
CA LYS A 17 -45.95 23.62 -17.55
C LYS A 17 -45.97 22.25 -16.87
N LYS A 18 -46.36 21.18 -17.57
CA LYS A 18 -46.33 19.79 -17.04
C LYS A 18 -45.30 18.91 -17.73
N ARG A 19 -45.16 19.02 -19.06
CA ARG A 19 -44.27 18.16 -19.85
C ARG A 19 -42.79 18.40 -19.53
N ASN A 20 -42.39 19.66 -19.33
CA ASN A 20 -41.01 19.99 -18.96
C ASN A 20 -40.69 19.60 -17.51
N LYS A 21 -41.65 19.73 -16.57
CA LYS A 21 -41.47 19.25 -15.20
C LYS A 21 -41.35 17.72 -15.13
N LEU A 22 -42.16 17.00 -15.91
CA LEU A 22 -42.08 15.54 -15.98
C LEU A 22 -40.75 15.08 -16.58
N VAL A 23 -40.26 15.73 -17.64
CA VAL A 23 -38.95 15.43 -18.25
C VAL A 23 -37.80 15.72 -17.28
N VAL A 24 -37.85 16.84 -16.55
CA VAL A 24 -36.83 17.19 -15.53
C VAL A 24 -36.87 16.20 -14.34
N MET A 25 -38.06 15.84 -13.85
CA MET A 25 -38.18 14.84 -12.78
C MET A 25 -37.70 13.46 -13.23
N LEU A 26 -38.01 13.06 -14.47
CA LEU A 26 -37.57 11.78 -15.02
C LEU A 26 -36.06 11.74 -15.23
N SER A 27 -35.44 12.85 -15.65
CA SER A 27 -33.98 12.94 -15.81
C SER A 27 -33.24 12.97 -14.46
N ILE A 28 -33.78 13.64 -13.44
CA ILE A 28 -33.25 13.56 -12.06
C ILE A 28 -33.39 12.12 -11.53
N PHE A 29 -34.55 11.49 -11.72
CA PHE A 29 -34.78 10.11 -11.29
C PHE A 29 -33.84 9.13 -11.99
N ILE A 30 -33.69 9.23 -13.31
CA ILE A 30 -32.73 8.44 -14.09
C ILE A 30 -31.30 8.69 -13.61
N SER A 31 -30.92 9.94 -13.31
CA SER A 31 -29.59 10.27 -12.79
C SER A 31 -29.35 9.67 -11.40
N ILE A 32 -30.35 9.69 -10.50
CA ILE A 32 -30.27 9.06 -9.18
C ILE A 32 -30.16 7.53 -9.32
N VAL A 33 -30.97 6.91 -10.19
CA VAL A 33 -30.92 5.47 -10.44
C VAL A 33 -29.58 5.06 -11.07
N LEU A 34 -29.07 5.81 -12.05
CA LEU A 34 -27.75 5.58 -12.65
C LEU A 34 -26.61 5.80 -11.65
N CYS A 35 -26.75 6.78 -10.74
CA CYS A 35 -25.79 7.00 -9.66
C CYS A 35 -25.81 5.83 -8.66
N GLN A 36 -26.99 5.33 -8.29
CA GLN A 36 -27.15 4.14 -7.45
C GLN A 36 -26.57 2.88 -8.11
N ILE A 37 -26.77 2.69 -9.43
CA ILE A 37 -26.19 1.55 -10.17
C ILE A 37 -24.66 1.60 -10.15
N ASN A 38 -24.05 2.78 -10.34
CA ASN A 38 -22.59 2.93 -10.29
C ASN A 38 -22.02 2.70 -8.88
N VAL A 39 -22.74 3.13 -7.83
CA VAL A 39 -22.37 2.84 -6.43
C VAL A 39 -22.47 1.34 -6.14
N TYR A 40 -23.51 0.66 -6.62
CA TYR A 40 -23.65 -0.81 -6.50
C TYR A 40 -22.63 -1.61 -7.32
N ALA A 41 -22.17 -1.08 -8.45
CA ALA A 41 -21.13 -1.70 -9.27
C ALA A 41 -19.74 -1.57 -8.64
N LEU A 42 -19.47 -0.48 -7.92
CA LEU A 42 -18.24 -0.28 -7.14
C LEU A 42 -18.24 -1.06 -5.82
N SER A 43 -19.41 -1.48 -5.31
CA SER A 43 -19.53 -2.16 -4.02
C SER A 43 -19.54 -3.70 -4.09
N ASN A 44 -19.18 -4.30 -5.23
CA ASN A 44 -19.37 -5.75 -5.48
C ASN A 44 -18.12 -6.47 -6.04
N ASP A 45 -16.92 -5.98 -5.73
CA ASP A 45 -15.65 -6.60 -6.13
C ASP A 45 -15.16 -7.68 -5.14
N ASP A 46 -16.09 -8.28 -4.39
CA ASP A 46 -15.86 -9.42 -3.48
C ASP A 46 -15.95 -10.77 -4.23
N LYS A 47 -16.08 -10.75 -5.56
CA LYS A 47 -16.28 -11.97 -6.34
C LYS A 47 -14.98 -12.76 -6.43
N GLU A 48 -15.05 -14.04 -6.06
CA GLU A 48 -14.02 -15.00 -6.41
C GLU A 48 -13.79 -14.98 -7.93
N ILE A 49 -12.52 -14.90 -8.34
CA ILE A 49 -12.11 -14.99 -9.74
C ILE A 49 -11.56 -16.39 -9.93
N ASN A 50 -12.03 -17.11 -10.94
CA ASN A 50 -11.40 -18.37 -11.33
C ASN A 50 -11.51 -18.60 -12.84
N TYR A 51 -10.42 -18.32 -13.54
CA TYR A 51 -10.22 -18.60 -14.97
C TYR A 51 -9.26 -19.78 -15.20
N LEU A 52 -8.90 -20.52 -14.14
CA LEU A 52 -8.08 -21.73 -14.24
C LEU A 52 -8.91 -22.90 -14.76
N THR A 53 -8.24 -23.94 -15.25
CA THR A 53 -8.92 -25.20 -15.51
C THR A 53 -9.40 -25.84 -14.21
N LYS A 54 -10.39 -26.74 -14.32
CA LYS A 54 -10.90 -27.49 -13.16
C LYS A 54 -9.79 -28.28 -12.48
N ASP A 55 -8.92 -28.91 -13.26
CA ASP A 55 -7.81 -29.73 -12.73
C ASP A 55 -6.76 -28.87 -12.01
N GLU A 56 -6.43 -27.69 -12.53
CA GLU A 56 -5.55 -26.73 -11.85
C GLU A 56 -6.15 -26.22 -10.55
N THR A 57 -7.43 -25.83 -10.58
CA THR A 57 -8.17 -25.35 -9.40
C THR A 57 -8.11 -26.40 -8.28
N VAL A 58 -8.49 -27.64 -8.58
CA VAL A 58 -8.49 -28.73 -7.58
C VAL A 58 -7.11 -28.96 -7.00
N LYS A 59 -6.05 -28.92 -7.82
CA LYS A 59 -4.67 -29.10 -7.33
C LYS A 59 -4.23 -27.96 -6.41
N ILE A 60 -4.51 -26.71 -6.79
CA ILE A 60 -4.14 -25.52 -6.03
C ILE A 60 -4.90 -25.47 -4.70
N GLU A 61 -6.22 -25.65 -4.74
CA GLU A 61 -7.05 -25.62 -3.53
C GLU A 61 -6.66 -26.76 -2.57
N LYS A 62 -6.45 -27.98 -3.08
CA LYS A 62 -5.96 -29.09 -2.26
C LYS A 62 -4.62 -28.77 -1.60
N PHE A 63 -3.66 -28.24 -2.36
CA PHE A 63 -2.37 -27.82 -1.80
C PHE A 63 -2.53 -26.76 -0.71
N ILE A 64 -3.39 -25.76 -0.93
CA ILE A 64 -3.67 -24.71 0.05
C ILE A 64 -4.28 -25.29 1.32
N GLU A 65 -5.33 -26.11 1.20
CA GLU A 65 -6.04 -26.69 2.33
C GLU A 65 -5.13 -27.60 3.17
N GLU A 66 -4.28 -28.42 2.53
CA GLU A 66 -3.31 -29.27 3.21
C GLU A 66 -2.28 -28.45 4.00
N ASN A 67 -1.75 -27.37 3.42
CA ASN A 67 -0.78 -26.51 4.09
C ASN A 67 -1.41 -25.62 5.17
N MET A 68 -2.64 -25.15 4.96
CA MET A 68 -3.38 -24.39 5.98
C MET A 68 -3.65 -25.27 7.20
N SER A 69 -4.09 -26.51 6.99
CA SER A 69 -4.31 -27.49 8.05
C SER A 69 -3.00 -27.83 8.78
N GLY A 70 -1.94 -28.18 8.03
CA GLY A 70 -0.64 -28.54 8.60
C GLY A 70 0.05 -27.39 9.34
N GLY A 71 -0.14 -26.15 8.89
CA GLY A 71 0.43 -24.94 9.50
C GLY A 71 -0.45 -24.27 10.55
N SER A 72 -1.64 -24.81 10.84
CA SER A 72 -2.64 -24.15 11.70
C SER A 72 -2.95 -22.70 11.27
N ILE A 73 -3.01 -22.46 9.96
CA ILE A 73 -3.25 -21.13 9.37
C ILE A 73 -4.77 -20.87 9.37
N PRO A 74 -5.27 -19.90 10.16
CA PRO A 74 -6.71 -19.70 10.32
C PRO A 74 -7.39 -19.10 9.09
N GLY A 75 -6.66 -18.34 8.30
CA GLY A 75 -7.17 -17.71 7.08
C GLY A 75 -6.06 -17.33 6.11
N LEU A 76 -6.37 -17.37 4.82
CA LEU A 76 -5.44 -17.08 3.74
C LEU A 76 -6.18 -16.41 2.59
N SER A 77 -5.60 -15.38 1.98
CA SER A 77 -6.07 -14.83 0.71
C SER A 77 -5.06 -15.17 -0.37
N VAL A 78 -5.52 -15.72 -1.50
CA VAL A 78 -4.67 -16.10 -2.62
C VAL A 78 -5.10 -15.36 -3.87
N ASN A 79 -4.12 -14.76 -4.55
CA ASN A 79 -4.28 -14.14 -5.85
C ASN A 79 -3.21 -14.68 -6.82
N ILE A 80 -3.61 -15.10 -8.01
CA ILE A 80 -2.70 -15.56 -9.07
C ILE A 80 -2.90 -14.66 -10.28
N VAL A 81 -1.81 -14.02 -10.71
CA VAL A 81 -1.79 -13.10 -11.85
C VAL A 81 -1.01 -13.75 -12.99
N LYS A 82 -1.56 -13.70 -14.21
CA LYS A 82 -0.91 -14.15 -15.44
C LYS A 82 -0.96 -13.03 -16.48
N GLY A 83 0.21 -12.46 -16.79
CA GLY A 83 0.29 -11.26 -17.61
C GLY A 83 -0.33 -10.06 -16.88
N ASP A 84 -1.33 -9.44 -17.48
CA ASP A 84 -2.08 -8.29 -16.97
C ASP A 84 -3.40 -8.67 -16.28
N LYS A 85 -3.67 -9.97 -16.09
CA LYS A 85 -4.95 -10.46 -15.57
C LYS A 85 -4.80 -11.32 -14.33
N THR A 86 -5.63 -11.03 -13.34
CA THR A 86 -5.93 -11.96 -12.25
C THR A 86 -6.68 -13.16 -12.83
N VAL A 87 -6.07 -14.33 -12.73
CA VAL A 87 -6.66 -15.61 -13.20
C VAL A 87 -7.28 -16.42 -12.07
N TYR A 88 -6.92 -16.13 -10.83
CA TYR A 88 -7.50 -16.78 -9.66
C TYR A 88 -7.45 -15.83 -8.45
N GLN A 89 -8.54 -15.74 -7.71
CA GLN A 89 -8.65 -14.94 -6.49
C GLN A 89 -9.63 -15.62 -5.54
N LYS A 90 -9.17 -16.02 -4.37
CA LYS A 90 -10.01 -16.67 -3.37
C LYS A 90 -9.50 -16.47 -1.95
N GLY A 91 -10.44 -16.26 -1.03
CA GLY A 91 -10.21 -16.30 0.41
C GLY A 91 -10.51 -17.69 0.99
N PHE A 92 -9.70 -18.12 1.94
CA PHE A 92 -9.83 -19.38 2.66
C PHE A 92 -9.88 -19.10 4.15
N GLY A 93 -10.72 -19.83 4.89
CA GLY A 93 -10.81 -19.73 6.34
C GLY A 93 -11.35 -18.37 6.83
N TYR A 94 -10.84 -17.92 7.98
CA TYR A 94 -11.34 -16.75 8.70
C TYR A 94 -10.24 -15.72 8.95
N SER A 95 -10.58 -14.44 8.75
CA SER A 95 -9.75 -13.29 9.14
C SER A 95 -9.91 -12.94 10.63
N ASP A 96 -10.99 -13.41 11.26
CA ASP A 96 -11.25 -13.31 12.69
C ASP A 96 -11.97 -14.61 13.11
N ILE A 97 -11.28 -15.44 13.90
CA ILE A 97 -11.76 -16.77 14.31
C ILE A 97 -12.99 -16.63 15.22
N ASP A 98 -12.92 -15.73 16.20
CA ASP A 98 -13.97 -15.56 17.22
C ASP A 98 -15.26 -15.05 16.60
N LYS A 99 -15.15 -14.10 15.67
CA LYS A 99 -16.30 -13.56 14.92
C LYS A 99 -16.69 -14.41 13.72
N LYS A 100 -15.94 -15.47 13.40
CA LYS A 100 -16.07 -16.27 12.18
C LYS A 100 -16.15 -15.39 10.93
N LYS A 101 -15.36 -14.31 10.89
CA LYS A 101 -15.33 -13.39 9.75
C LYS A 101 -14.54 -14.07 8.63
N PRO A 102 -15.15 -14.38 7.47
CA PRO A 102 -14.41 -15.06 6.40
C PRO A 102 -13.26 -14.18 5.88
N VAL A 103 -12.24 -14.81 5.32
CA VAL A 103 -11.27 -14.09 4.49
C VAL A 103 -11.94 -13.74 3.16
N THR A 104 -11.76 -12.50 2.73
CA THR A 104 -12.24 -11.98 1.45
C THR A 104 -11.09 -11.27 0.73
N SER A 105 -11.28 -10.87 -0.51
CA SER A 105 -10.33 -10.02 -1.24
C SER A 105 -10.08 -8.65 -0.59
N GLN A 106 -10.97 -8.23 0.31
CA GLN A 106 -10.93 -6.96 1.02
C GLN A 106 -10.37 -7.12 2.45
N SER A 107 -10.04 -8.35 2.85
CA SER A 107 -9.39 -8.60 4.13
C SER A 107 -7.98 -8.01 4.13
N LEU A 108 -7.69 -7.15 5.11
CA LEU A 108 -6.37 -6.57 5.31
C LEU A 108 -5.50 -7.52 6.13
N PHE A 109 -4.23 -7.64 5.72
CA PHE A 109 -3.20 -8.39 6.42
C PHE A 109 -1.97 -7.50 6.60
N GLU A 110 -1.28 -7.66 7.72
CA GLU A 110 0.07 -7.10 7.87
C GLU A 110 1.02 -7.85 6.94
N ILE A 111 1.52 -7.16 5.91
CA ILE A 111 2.38 -7.79 4.89
C ILE A 111 3.84 -7.95 5.34
N GLY A 112 4.18 -7.43 6.53
CA GLY A 112 5.50 -7.55 7.15
C GLY A 112 6.63 -7.12 6.22
N SER A 113 7.64 -7.98 6.06
CA SER A 113 8.83 -7.67 5.25
C SER A 113 8.55 -7.40 3.77
N ASN A 114 7.36 -7.69 3.24
CA ASN A 114 6.99 -7.25 1.89
C ASN A 114 6.93 -5.72 1.78
N SER A 115 6.73 -4.98 2.88
CA SER A 115 6.79 -3.51 2.91
C SER A 115 8.11 -2.95 2.39
N LYS A 116 9.21 -3.71 2.49
CA LYS A 116 10.55 -3.29 2.03
C LYS A 116 10.60 -2.99 0.54
N ALA A 117 9.83 -3.71 -0.28
CA ALA A 117 9.76 -3.43 -1.71
C ALA A 117 9.24 -2.01 -2.00
N PHE A 118 8.28 -1.53 -1.21
CA PHE A 118 7.73 -0.18 -1.34
C PHE A 118 8.72 0.89 -0.89
N THR A 119 9.39 0.68 0.26
CA THR A 119 10.47 1.57 0.70
C THR A 119 11.59 1.65 -0.34
N GLY A 120 12.02 0.51 -0.89
CA GLY A 120 13.04 0.45 -1.94
C GLY A 120 12.63 1.25 -3.18
N LEU A 121 11.38 1.08 -3.65
CA LEU A 121 10.83 1.89 -4.74
C LEU A 121 10.82 3.38 -4.41
N GLY A 122 10.47 3.75 -3.17
CA GLY A 122 10.49 5.13 -2.69
C GLY A 122 11.89 5.76 -2.78
N ILE A 123 12.92 5.04 -2.34
CA ILE A 123 14.33 5.44 -2.42
C ILE A 123 14.79 5.58 -3.87
N LEU A 124 14.53 4.58 -4.72
CA LEU A 124 14.89 4.64 -6.14
C LEU A 124 14.14 5.77 -6.88
N SER A 125 12.92 6.11 -6.45
CA SER A 125 12.18 7.26 -6.98
C SER A 125 12.84 8.60 -6.60
N LEU A 126 13.35 8.71 -5.37
CA LEU A 126 14.14 9.89 -4.95
C LEU A 126 15.44 10.00 -5.74
N GLU A 127 16.16 8.89 -5.92
CA GLU A 127 17.39 8.83 -6.73
C GLU A 127 17.12 9.27 -8.17
N LYS A 128 16.10 8.69 -8.82
CA LYS A 128 15.72 9.03 -10.20
C LYS A 128 15.39 10.52 -10.36
N SER A 129 14.86 11.16 -9.32
CA SER A 129 14.56 12.59 -9.31
C SER A 129 15.76 13.49 -8.98
N GLY A 130 16.93 12.90 -8.71
CA GLY A 130 18.16 13.61 -8.34
C GLY A 130 18.16 14.16 -6.90
N GLN A 131 17.23 13.72 -6.05
CA GLN A 131 17.13 14.19 -4.65
C GLN A 131 18.12 13.48 -3.73
N ILE A 132 18.52 12.26 -4.08
CA ILE A 132 19.56 11.48 -3.39
C ILE A 132 20.46 10.77 -4.42
N ASN A 133 21.61 10.26 -4.00
CA ASN A 133 22.38 9.23 -4.72
C ASN A 133 22.54 8.01 -3.80
N LEU A 134 22.59 6.80 -4.36
CA LEU A 134 22.71 5.58 -3.56
C LEU A 134 24.08 5.46 -2.87
N GLU A 135 25.12 6.05 -3.43
CA GLU A 135 26.47 6.09 -2.88
C GLU A 135 26.63 7.17 -1.79
N ASP A 136 25.60 7.99 -1.56
CA ASP A 136 25.65 8.97 -0.48
C ASP A 136 25.74 8.26 0.88
N GLU A 137 26.59 8.78 1.75
CA GLU A 137 26.63 8.37 3.15
C GLU A 137 25.34 8.76 3.86
N VAL A 138 24.81 7.87 4.69
CA VAL A 138 23.57 8.10 5.46
C VAL A 138 23.67 9.34 6.34
N VAL A 139 24.85 9.65 6.87
CA VAL A 139 25.10 10.86 7.70
C VAL A 139 24.85 12.17 6.95
N LYS A 140 24.83 12.15 5.61
CA LYS A 140 24.40 13.30 4.79
C LYS A 140 22.95 13.69 5.07
N TYR A 141 22.08 12.71 5.30
CA TYR A 141 20.64 12.90 5.53
C TYR A 141 20.27 12.86 7.01
N ILE A 142 21.00 12.06 7.80
CA ILE A 142 20.77 11.86 9.23
C ILE A 142 22.09 12.08 9.98
N PRO A 143 22.52 13.35 10.22
CA PRO A 143 23.88 13.66 10.70
C PRO A 143 24.25 13.09 12.07
N TRP A 144 23.24 12.76 12.89
CA TRP A 144 23.45 12.20 14.23
C TRP A 144 23.58 10.66 14.22
N LEU A 145 23.29 9.99 13.10
CA LEU A 145 23.35 8.53 13.00
C LEU A 145 24.80 8.07 12.77
N LYS A 146 25.54 7.94 13.86
CA LYS A 146 26.92 7.44 13.88
C LYS A 146 26.95 6.00 14.38
N VAL A 147 27.61 5.12 13.64
CA VAL A 147 27.78 3.69 13.97
C VAL A 147 29.26 3.34 14.07
N LYS A 148 29.59 2.18 14.64
CA LYS A 148 30.97 1.76 14.86
C LYS A 148 31.28 0.38 14.29
N TYR A 149 32.50 0.20 13.82
CA TYR A 149 33.08 -1.11 13.52
C TYR A 149 34.51 -1.17 14.04
N LYS A 150 34.81 -2.18 14.86
CA LYS A 150 36.07 -2.33 15.60
C LYS A 150 36.39 -1.07 16.41
N ASP A 151 35.41 -0.57 17.16
CA ASP A 151 35.47 0.64 17.99
C ASP A 151 35.74 1.96 17.24
N LYS A 152 35.72 1.95 15.90
CA LYS A 152 35.92 3.13 15.06
C LYS A 152 34.61 3.56 14.42
N GLU A 153 34.36 4.87 14.37
CA GLU A 153 33.22 5.42 13.63
C GLU A 153 33.38 5.10 12.14
N VAL A 154 32.33 4.59 11.53
CA VAL A 154 32.26 4.27 10.09
C VAL A 154 30.95 4.79 9.51
N SER A 155 30.97 5.10 8.21
CA SER A 155 29.78 5.50 7.46
C SER A 155 29.17 4.31 6.72
N ILE A 156 27.84 4.32 6.61
CA ILE A 156 27.06 3.39 5.77
C ILE A 156 26.50 4.22 4.60
N THR A 157 26.45 3.66 3.40
CA THR A 157 25.78 4.28 2.23
C THR A 157 24.31 3.87 2.13
N VAL A 158 23.50 4.65 1.40
CA VAL A 158 22.10 4.30 1.12
C VAL A 158 22.00 2.95 0.39
N GLU A 159 22.89 2.69 -0.56
CA GLU A 159 22.99 1.42 -1.29
C GLU A 159 23.19 0.22 -0.35
N GLN A 160 24.10 0.36 0.63
CA GLN A 160 24.41 -0.71 1.58
C GLN A 160 23.21 -1.04 2.50
N LEU A 161 22.35 -0.06 2.80
CA LEU A 161 21.09 -0.34 3.50
C LEU A 161 20.12 -1.15 2.60
N LEU A 162 19.93 -0.72 1.35
CA LEU A 162 19.04 -1.40 0.38
C LEU A 162 19.43 -2.86 0.17
N TYR A 163 20.73 -3.13 0.02
CA TYR A 163 21.26 -4.46 -0.27
C TYR A 163 21.57 -5.29 0.95
N HIS A 164 21.23 -4.80 2.15
CA HIS A 164 21.54 -5.49 3.39
C HIS A 164 23.05 -5.78 3.56
N THR A 165 23.92 -4.88 3.13
CA THR A 165 25.38 -4.96 3.31
C THR A 165 25.92 -3.93 4.30
N SER A 166 25.04 -3.27 5.07
CA SER A 166 25.39 -2.24 6.06
C SER A 166 26.23 -2.73 7.25
N GLY A 167 26.28 -4.04 7.50
CA GLY A 167 26.89 -4.63 8.70
C GLY A 167 26.05 -4.51 9.97
N ILE A 168 24.84 -3.93 9.90
CA ILE A 168 23.96 -3.77 11.06
C ILE A 168 23.51 -5.15 11.59
N PRO A 169 23.60 -5.43 12.91
CA PRO A 169 23.20 -6.71 13.47
C PRO A 169 21.73 -7.06 13.27
N PHE A 170 21.40 -8.30 12.89
CA PHE A 170 20.01 -8.77 12.80
C PHE A 170 19.23 -8.56 14.10
N LYS A 171 19.88 -8.78 15.26
CA LYS A 171 19.33 -8.62 16.62
C LYS A 171 18.83 -7.20 16.94
N THR A 172 19.09 -6.21 16.09
CA THR A 172 18.52 -4.87 16.23
C THR A 172 16.99 -4.86 16.15
N ILE A 173 16.39 -5.89 15.54
CA ILE A 173 14.93 -6.06 15.53
C ILE A 173 14.33 -6.13 16.94
N ASP A 174 15.07 -6.67 17.92
CA ASP A 174 14.62 -6.78 19.31
C ASP A 174 14.57 -5.42 20.04
N LYS A 175 15.15 -4.37 19.43
CA LYS A 175 15.20 -3.01 19.97
C LYS A 175 14.13 -2.09 19.39
N ILE A 176 13.33 -2.56 18.43
CA ILE A 176 12.28 -1.74 17.82
C ILE A 176 11.19 -1.48 18.87
N PRO A 177 10.95 -0.21 19.26
CA PRO A 177 9.96 0.12 20.26
C PRO A 177 8.54 -0.08 19.71
N VAL A 178 7.62 -0.54 20.56
CA VAL A 178 6.20 -0.52 20.24
C VAL A 178 5.70 0.90 20.45
N SER A 179 5.36 1.59 19.36
CA SER A 179 4.86 2.96 19.39
C SER A 179 3.97 3.26 18.19
N ASN A 180 2.95 4.09 18.39
CA ASN A 180 2.10 4.67 17.35
C ASN A 180 2.23 6.19 17.29
N GLU A 181 3.23 6.76 17.96
CA GLU A 181 3.48 8.21 17.96
C GLU A 181 4.10 8.67 16.63
N ASP A 182 3.89 9.94 16.28
CA ASP A 182 4.39 10.51 15.01
C ASP A 182 5.91 10.42 14.84
N ASN A 183 6.68 10.32 15.94
CA ASN A 183 8.13 10.19 15.93
C ASN A 183 8.64 8.74 16.06
N ALA A 184 7.77 7.73 16.01
CA ALA A 184 8.13 6.32 16.24
C ALA A 184 9.27 5.84 15.32
N LEU A 185 9.28 6.26 14.05
CA LEU A 185 10.33 5.90 13.10
C LEU A 185 11.69 6.49 13.50
N GLU A 186 11.73 7.78 13.86
CA GLU A 186 12.97 8.42 14.31
C GLU A 186 13.50 7.80 15.61
N GLU A 187 12.62 7.51 16.57
CA GLU A 187 13.00 6.83 17.82
C GLU A 187 13.53 5.41 17.58
N THR A 188 12.96 4.69 16.61
CA THR A 188 13.48 3.38 16.17
C THR A 188 14.91 3.53 15.63
N VAL A 189 15.17 4.50 14.75
CA VAL A 189 16.51 4.72 14.19
C VAL A 189 17.51 5.20 15.24
N LYS A 190 17.09 5.97 16.25
CA LYS A 190 17.95 6.39 17.38
C LYS A 190 18.53 5.22 18.16
N THR A 191 17.91 4.04 18.14
CA THR A 191 18.46 2.83 18.78
C THR A 191 19.79 2.34 18.15
N LEU A 192 20.12 2.82 16.95
CA LEU A 192 21.38 2.53 16.25
C LEU A 192 22.53 3.46 16.64
N VAL A 193 22.29 4.55 17.36
CA VAL A 193 23.35 5.49 17.71
C VAL A 193 24.42 4.79 18.55
N GLY A 194 25.64 4.74 18.02
CA GLY A 194 26.77 4.07 18.65
C GLY A 194 26.72 2.54 18.62
N ILE A 195 25.85 1.93 17.82
CA ILE A 195 25.81 0.48 17.63
C ILE A 195 27.14 -0.01 17.05
N GLU A 196 27.60 -1.16 17.53
CA GLU A 196 28.71 -1.90 16.93
C GLU A 196 28.17 -2.80 15.80
N LEU A 197 28.75 -2.67 14.61
CA LEU A 197 28.43 -3.47 13.42
C LEU A 197 29.08 -4.86 13.50
N ASP A 198 28.43 -5.87 12.92
CA ASP A 198 28.94 -7.24 12.86
C ASP A 198 29.98 -7.46 11.74
N SER A 199 30.09 -6.51 10.80
CA SER A 199 31.06 -6.51 9.70
C SER A 199 31.32 -5.11 9.18
N GLU A 200 32.34 -4.97 8.34
CA GLU A 200 32.59 -3.72 7.64
C GLU A 200 31.44 -3.41 6.66
N PRO A 201 30.97 -2.15 6.56
CA PRO A 201 29.97 -1.78 5.57
C PRO A 201 30.40 -2.15 4.14
N GLY A 202 29.53 -2.83 3.41
CA GLY A 202 29.78 -3.33 2.06
C GLY A 202 30.43 -4.72 1.98
N GLU A 203 30.93 -5.28 3.08
CA GLU A 203 31.73 -6.52 3.06
C GLU A 203 30.89 -7.77 2.77
N LYS A 204 29.72 -7.89 3.41
CA LYS A 204 28.87 -9.09 3.30
C LYS A 204 27.40 -8.77 3.45
N PHE A 205 26.56 -9.63 2.88
CA PHE A 205 25.12 -9.59 3.09
C PHE A 205 24.76 -10.06 4.51
N GLN A 206 23.89 -9.29 5.17
CA GLN A 206 23.29 -9.61 6.45
C GLN A 206 21.93 -8.90 6.57
N TYR A 207 20.85 -9.69 6.63
CA TYR A 207 19.51 -9.16 6.80
C TYR A 207 19.37 -8.42 8.14
N ALA A 208 18.88 -7.20 8.09
CA ALA A 208 18.52 -6.40 9.26
C ALA A 208 17.30 -5.56 8.93
N THR A 209 16.21 -5.74 9.68
CA THR A 209 14.95 -4.99 9.47
C THR A 209 15.20 -3.49 9.49
N ILE A 210 16.01 -3.04 10.45
CA ILE A 210 16.28 -1.64 10.71
C ILE A 210 16.99 -0.90 9.57
N ASN A 211 17.61 -1.61 8.61
CA ASN A 211 18.11 -0.97 7.39
C ASN A 211 17.00 -0.20 6.68
N TYR A 212 15.80 -0.79 6.62
CA TYR A 212 14.66 -0.21 5.93
C TYR A 212 13.93 0.85 6.76
N ASP A 213 14.10 0.84 8.09
CA ASP A 213 13.66 1.93 8.96
C ASP A 213 14.54 3.18 8.75
N VAL A 214 15.86 2.99 8.62
CA VAL A 214 16.78 4.09 8.27
C VAL A 214 16.43 4.66 6.89
N LEU A 215 16.18 3.81 5.88
CA LEU A 215 15.73 4.26 4.56
C LEU A 215 14.39 5.02 4.63
N GLY A 216 13.45 4.55 5.45
CA GLY A 216 12.20 5.26 5.72
C GLY A 216 12.46 6.67 6.26
N LEU A 217 13.36 6.80 7.24
CA LEU A 217 13.69 8.11 7.81
C LEU A 217 14.41 9.02 6.81
N ILE A 218 15.25 8.48 5.93
CA ILE A 218 15.87 9.26 4.83
C ILE A 218 14.78 9.85 3.94
N ILE A 219 13.75 9.07 3.57
CA ILE A 219 12.60 9.57 2.80
C ILE A 219 11.97 10.77 3.50
N GLU A 220 11.76 10.70 4.81
CA GLU A 220 11.16 11.82 5.55
C GLU A 220 12.06 13.06 5.58
N LYS A 221 13.37 12.88 5.82
CA LYS A 221 14.32 14.00 5.89
C LYS A 221 14.48 14.69 4.53
N VAL A 222 14.46 13.95 3.43
CA VAL A 222 14.61 14.51 2.09
C VAL A 222 13.33 15.19 1.61
N THR A 223 12.17 14.61 1.90
CA THR A 223 10.89 15.06 1.32
C THR A 223 10.11 16.01 2.21
N GLY A 224 10.39 16.05 3.51
CA GLY A 224 9.60 16.77 4.51
C GLY A 224 8.20 16.19 4.75
N LYS A 225 7.92 14.98 4.25
CA LYS A 225 6.65 14.25 4.43
C LYS A 225 6.88 13.05 5.35
N THR A 226 5.84 12.60 6.04
CA THR A 226 5.91 11.30 6.73
C THR A 226 6.11 10.17 5.71
N TYR A 227 6.71 9.08 6.15
CA TYR A 227 6.96 7.89 5.34
C TYR A 227 5.67 7.40 4.65
N GLU A 228 4.58 7.24 5.40
CA GLU A 228 3.30 6.73 4.87
C GLU A 228 2.72 7.65 3.81
N ASN A 229 2.81 8.97 4.01
CA ASN A 229 2.30 9.96 3.06
C ASN A 229 3.12 9.96 1.77
N TYR A 230 4.43 9.80 1.85
CA TYR A 230 5.28 9.71 0.67
C TYR A 230 5.05 8.40 -0.09
N ILE A 231 5.07 7.26 0.61
CA ILE A 231 4.87 5.94 -0.02
C ILE A 231 3.47 5.82 -0.62
N GLY A 232 2.43 6.27 0.10
CA GLY A 232 1.05 6.25 -0.42
C GLY A 232 0.83 7.14 -1.65
N ALA A 233 1.65 8.18 -1.84
CA ALA A 233 1.62 9.04 -3.01
C ALA A 233 2.56 8.58 -4.14
N THR A 234 3.51 7.69 -3.83
CA THR A 234 4.47 7.15 -4.80
C THR A 234 3.74 6.18 -5.73
N ARG A 235 3.58 6.58 -6.99
CA ARG A 235 2.94 5.74 -7.99
C ARG A 235 3.93 4.76 -8.59
N CYS A 236 3.54 3.48 -8.63
CA CYS A 236 4.15 2.46 -9.49
C CYS A 236 3.83 2.73 -10.96
#